data_AF-A0A7V6BEU8-F1
#
_entry.id   AF-A0A7V6BEU8-F1
#
_cell.length_a   1.000
_cell.length_b   1.000
_cell.length_c   1.000
_cell.angle_alpha   90.00
_cell.angle_beta   90.00
_cell.angle_gamma   90.00
#
_symmetry.space_group_name_H-M   'P 1'
#
loop_
_entity.id
_entity.type
_entity.pdbx_description
1 polymer ?
#
loop_
_entity_poly.entity_id
_entity_poly.type
_entity_poly.pdbx_seq_one_letter_code
_entity_poly.pdbx_strand_id
1 'polypeptide(L)'
;MKNLFFITVFWLASFFCADAESSYAIVVSQKTFQDKSWNDVVSILKNKNNGTVFIYTNSVDEIIPDLSLYAPTFTAFVATPAETDREFVIKVNRLTRLLDDDPYGDTIWGIVTGYDAKNAKKIASANQPLIINRVVAATSVPLEYFTEGIWYSEVKAGFAMEKKPGESPRQIEVPVDTTKLLVDELNGNADMFVTSGHATERDWQIGYAYKNGLFKSEAGSLYGIDLNGNKYPIHSSRQRVYLPVGNCLMGHIDGSNAIALAWMNSAGVVQMIGYTVPTWFGYMGWGV
;
A
#
# COMPACT_ATOMS: atom_id res chain seq x y z
N MET A 1 6.32 -67.93 -40.80
CA MET A 1 6.02 -66.98 -39.71
C MET A 1 6.91 -65.76 -39.91
N LYS A 2 6.39 -64.69 -40.51
CA LYS A 2 7.09 -63.41 -40.66
C LYS A 2 6.32 -62.39 -39.86
N ASN A 3 6.90 -61.94 -38.75
CA ASN A 3 6.30 -61.00 -37.80
C ASN A 3 6.19 -59.61 -38.45
N LEU A 4 4.97 -59.10 -38.47
CA LEU A 4 4.63 -57.75 -38.91
C LEU A 4 4.77 -56.82 -37.69
N PHE A 5 5.81 -55.98 -37.68
CA PHE A 5 5.96 -54.93 -36.67
C PHE A 5 5.14 -53.71 -37.11
N PHE A 6 4.02 -53.45 -36.45
CA PHE A 6 3.32 -52.17 -36.55
C PHE A 6 4.00 -51.17 -35.60
N ILE A 7 4.58 -50.11 -36.16
CA ILE A 7 5.05 -48.95 -35.40
C ILE A 7 3.85 -48.02 -35.21
N THR A 8 3.35 -47.92 -33.99
CA THR A 8 2.35 -46.91 -33.60
C THR A 8 3.11 -45.69 -33.08
N VAL A 9 3.14 -44.60 -33.85
CA VAL A 9 3.68 -43.31 -33.41
C VAL A 9 2.58 -42.59 -32.61
N PHE A 10 2.73 -42.52 -31.29
CA PHE A 10 1.90 -41.66 -30.44
C PHE A 10 2.37 -40.20 -30.60
N TRP A 11 1.54 -39.36 -31.20
CA TRP A 11 1.68 -37.91 -31.10
C TRP A 11 1.18 -37.48 -29.71
N LEU A 12 2.10 -37.29 -28.77
CA LEU A 12 1.83 -36.53 -27.55
C LEU A 12 1.74 -35.05 -27.96
N ALA A 13 0.52 -34.55 -28.10
CA ALA A 13 0.27 -33.11 -28.09
C ALA A 13 0.59 -32.61 -26.68
N SER A 14 1.81 -32.11 -26.48
CA SER A 14 2.15 -31.32 -25.31
C SER A 14 1.31 -30.06 -25.33
N PHE A 15 0.23 -30.04 -24.56
CA PHE A 15 -0.42 -28.79 -24.17
C PHE A 15 0.59 -28.02 -23.33
N PHE A 16 1.36 -27.15 -23.97
CA PHE A 16 2.00 -26.05 -23.28
C PHE A 16 0.85 -25.22 -22.69
N CYS A 17 0.64 -25.34 -21.38
CA CYS A 17 -0.07 -24.33 -20.62
C CYS A 17 0.83 -23.09 -20.70
N ALA A 18 0.57 -22.22 -21.69
CA ALA A 18 1.11 -20.89 -21.65
C ALA A 18 0.56 -20.25 -20.38
N ASP A 19 1.44 -19.73 -19.52
CA ASP A 19 1.01 -18.82 -18.46
C ASP A 19 0.17 -17.74 -19.13
N ALA A 20 -1.11 -17.64 -18.77
CA ALA A 20 -1.97 -16.59 -19.31
C ALA A 20 -1.31 -15.25 -18.92
N GLU A 21 -0.90 -14.47 -19.93
CA GLU A 21 -0.30 -13.16 -19.71
C GLU A 21 -1.30 -12.33 -18.90
N SER A 22 -0.93 -11.92 -17.68
CA SER A 22 -1.82 -11.19 -16.78
C SER A 22 -2.18 -9.84 -17.41
N SER A 23 -3.46 -9.59 -17.62
CA SER A 23 -3.96 -8.33 -18.19
C SER A 23 -3.87 -7.19 -17.17
N TYR A 24 -3.50 -5.99 -17.62
CA TYR A 24 -3.28 -4.83 -16.77
C TYR A 24 -4.04 -3.61 -17.30
N ALA A 25 -5.09 -3.19 -16.60
CA ALA A 25 -5.85 -1.97 -16.91
C ALA A 25 -5.30 -0.76 -16.16
N ILE A 26 -5.28 0.39 -16.83
CA ILE A 26 -4.92 1.69 -16.25
C ILE A 26 -6.10 2.62 -16.45
N VAL A 27 -6.79 2.96 -15.38
CA VAL A 27 -7.98 3.82 -15.40
C VAL A 27 -7.61 5.22 -14.92
N VAL A 28 -7.97 6.24 -15.68
CA VAL A 28 -7.60 7.63 -15.38
C VAL A 28 -8.67 8.62 -15.87
N SER A 29 -8.89 9.72 -15.15
CA SER A 29 -9.80 10.77 -15.62
C SER A 29 -9.22 11.48 -16.85
N GLN A 30 -10.08 11.99 -17.73
CA GLN A 30 -9.64 12.76 -18.89
C GLN A 30 -8.80 13.97 -18.47
N LYS A 31 -9.19 14.65 -17.38
CA LYS A 31 -8.47 15.79 -16.81
C LYS A 31 -7.05 15.40 -16.37
N THR A 32 -6.91 14.30 -15.64
CA THR A 32 -5.61 13.82 -15.14
C THR A 32 -4.76 13.24 -16.26
N PHE A 33 -5.37 12.65 -17.28
CA PHE A 33 -4.66 12.19 -18.47
C PHE A 33 -4.12 13.36 -19.32
N GLN A 34 -4.80 14.50 -19.35
CA GLN A 34 -4.37 15.72 -20.06
C GLN A 34 -3.29 16.51 -19.29
N ASP A 35 -3.19 16.34 -17.98
CA ASP A 35 -2.07 16.88 -17.21
C ASP A 35 -0.78 16.13 -17.56
N LYS A 36 0.19 16.84 -18.16
CA LYS A 36 1.45 16.26 -18.61
C LYS A 36 2.20 15.52 -17.49
N SER A 37 2.18 16.04 -16.27
CA SER A 37 2.92 15.44 -15.15
C SER A 37 2.29 14.13 -14.66
N TRP A 38 0.97 14.00 -14.76
CA TRP A 38 0.25 12.77 -14.43
C TRP A 38 0.20 11.79 -15.61
N ASN A 39 0.18 12.27 -16.84
CA ASN A 39 0.31 11.44 -18.03
C ASN A 39 1.63 10.66 -18.07
N ASP A 40 2.71 11.24 -17.54
CA ASP A 40 3.98 10.54 -17.32
C ASP A 40 3.81 9.30 -16.42
N VAL A 41 2.98 9.39 -15.38
CA VAL A 41 2.68 8.27 -14.46
C VAL A 41 1.94 7.16 -15.20
N VAL A 42 0.90 7.53 -15.98
CA VAL A 42 0.16 6.60 -16.84
C VAL A 42 1.09 5.91 -17.84
N SER A 43 1.98 6.67 -18.48
CA SER A 43 2.93 6.15 -19.47
C SER A 43 3.92 5.15 -18.85
N ILE A 44 4.39 5.41 -17.62
CA ILE A 44 5.26 4.46 -16.90
C ILE A 44 4.52 3.16 -16.62
N LEU A 45 3.31 3.22 -16.07
CA LEU A 45 2.51 2.02 -15.78
C LEU A 45 2.20 1.24 -17.06
N LYS A 46 1.86 1.94 -18.15
CA LYS A 46 1.59 1.34 -19.46
C LYS A 46 2.79 0.57 -19.97
N ASN A 47 3.96 1.20 -20.02
CA ASN A 47 5.17 0.59 -20.56
C ASN A 47 5.68 -0.54 -19.67
N LYS A 48 5.58 -0.39 -18.35
CA LYS A 48 6.06 -1.38 -17.38
C LYS A 48 5.24 -2.67 -17.40
N ASN A 49 3.93 -2.56 -17.53
CA ASN A 49 3.01 -3.69 -17.37
C ASN A 49 2.31 -4.10 -18.68
N ASN A 50 2.75 -3.58 -19.83
CA ASN A 50 2.07 -3.75 -21.12
C ASN A 50 0.55 -3.40 -21.04
N GLY A 51 0.23 -2.33 -20.29
CA GLY A 51 -1.13 -2.05 -19.85
C GLY A 51 -2.02 -1.38 -20.89
N THR A 52 -3.34 -1.56 -20.75
CA THR A 52 -4.36 -0.86 -21.55
C THR A 52 -4.92 0.32 -20.77
N VAL A 53 -5.01 1.50 -21.42
CA VAL A 53 -5.48 2.74 -20.78
C VAL A 53 -6.96 2.96 -21.07
N PHE A 54 -7.75 3.15 -20.02
CA PHE A 54 -9.17 3.48 -20.04
C PHE A 54 -9.36 4.89 -19.47
N ILE A 55 -10.08 5.75 -20.20
CA ILE A 55 -10.25 7.16 -19.86
C ILE A 55 -11.73 7.43 -19.63
N TYR A 56 -12.08 7.94 -18.45
CA TYR A 56 -13.43 8.39 -18.13
C TYR A 56 -13.49 9.92 -18.04
N THR A 57 -14.67 10.51 -18.21
CA THR A 57 -14.84 11.97 -18.17
C THR A 57 -15.41 12.45 -16.84
N ASN A 58 -16.56 11.91 -16.41
CA ASN A 58 -17.27 12.42 -15.23
C ASN A 58 -17.29 11.43 -14.05
N SER A 59 -17.54 10.15 -14.33
CA SER A 59 -17.52 9.09 -13.31
C SER A 59 -16.71 7.90 -13.78
N VAL A 60 -16.01 7.25 -12.84
CA VAL A 60 -15.28 6.00 -13.11
C VAL A 60 -16.23 4.88 -13.56
N ASP A 61 -17.53 4.95 -13.24
CA ASP A 61 -18.53 3.96 -13.67
C ASP A 61 -18.71 3.91 -15.20
N GLU A 62 -18.33 4.97 -15.92
CA GLU A 62 -18.41 5.05 -17.38
C GLU A 62 -17.60 3.93 -18.06
N ILE A 63 -16.54 3.43 -17.41
CA ILE A 63 -15.65 2.42 -17.99
C ILE A 63 -16.02 0.98 -17.61
N ILE A 64 -17.12 0.76 -16.86
CA ILE A 64 -17.56 -0.60 -16.48
C ILE A 64 -17.74 -1.51 -17.70
N PRO A 65 -18.47 -1.13 -18.78
CA PRO A 65 -18.67 -2.04 -19.91
C PRO A 65 -17.36 -2.44 -20.59
N ASP A 66 -16.45 -1.49 -20.76
CA ASP A 66 -15.15 -1.72 -21.40
C ASP A 66 -14.21 -2.56 -20.52
N LEU A 67 -14.20 -2.33 -19.20
CA LEU A 67 -13.43 -3.15 -18.26
C LEU A 67 -14.00 -4.57 -18.12
N SER A 68 -15.32 -4.72 -18.13
CA SER A 68 -15.97 -6.04 -18.07
C SER A 68 -15.58 -6.89 -19.28
N LEU A 69 -15.58 -6.27 -20.48
CA LEU A 69 -15.13 -6.93 -21.70
C LEU A 69 -13.62 -7.25 -21.67
N TYR A 70 -12.81 -6.39 -21.05
CA TYR A 70 -11.36 -6.56 -20.95
C TYR A 70 -10.93 -7.60 -19.90
N ALA A 71 -11.73 -7.80 -18.84
CA ALA A 71 -11.47 -8.72 -17.73
C ALA A 71 -10.03 -8.63 -17.17
N PRO A 72 -9.61 -7.48 -16.60
CA PRO A 72 -8.24 -7.26 -16.15
C PRO A 72 -7.87 -8.10 -14.92
N THR A 73 -6.73 -8.79 -14.95
CA THR A 73 -6.14 -9.39 -13.73
C THR A 73 -5.76 -8.30 -12.72
N PHE A 74 -5.19 -7.19 -13.20
CA PHE A 74 -4.79 -6.05 -12.38
C PHE A 74 -5.38 -4.74 -12.90
N THR A 75 -5.82 -3.87 -12.00
CA THR A 75 -6.32 -2.53 -12.35
C THR A 75 -5.67 -1.44 -11.51
N ALA A 76 -4.97 -0.51 -12.16
CA ALA A 76 -4.41 0.69 -11.55
C ALA A 76 -5.28 1.91 -11.82
N PHE A 77 -5.84 2.52 -10.78
CA PHE A 77 -6.56 3.78 -10.87
C PHE A 77 -5.58 4.93 -10.64
N VAL A 78 -5.21 5.67 -11.69
CA VAL A 78 -4.32 6.83 -11.56
C VAL A 78 -5.18 8.06 -11.25
N ALA A 79 -4.93 8.68 -10.09
CA ALA A 79 -5.71 9.80 -9.61
C ALA A 79 -4.83 10.81 -8.85
N THR A 80 -5.11 12.09 -9.04
CA THR A 80 -4.47 13.14 -8.24
C THR A 80 -4.88 13.03 -6.76
N PRO A 81 -4.11 13.59 -5.81
CA PRO A 81 -4.52 13.59 -4.40
C PRO A 81 -5.85 14.33 -4.18
N ALA A 82 -6.21 15.28 -5.05
CA ALA A 82 -7.49 15.98 -4.99
C ALA A 82 -8.67 15.14 -5.52
N GLU A 83 -8.42 14.16 -6.39
CA GLU A 83 -9.43 13.22 -6.88
C GLU A 83 -9.57 11.98 -5.98
N THR A 84 -8.55 11.67 -5.18
CA THR A 84 -8.49 10.45 -4.34
C THR A 84 -9.20 10.64 -2.99
N ASP A 85 -10.42 11.16 -3.02
CA ASP A 85 -11.24 11.32 -1.82
C ASP A 85 -11.93 10.00 -1.41
N ARG A 86 -12.68 10.05 -0.30
CA ARG A 86 -13.46 8.89 0.18
C ARG A 86 -14.47 8.39 -0.85
N GLU A 87 -15.17 9.29 -1.52
CA GLU A 87 -16.23 8.91 -2.47
C GLU A 87 -15.64 8.22 -3.70
N PHE A 88 -14.51 8.70 -4.20
CA PHE A 88 -13.76 8.06 -5.26
C PHE A 88 -13.32 6.64 -4.86
N VAL A 89 -12.76 6.47 -3.66
CA VAL A 89 -12.35 5.14 -3.16
C VAL A 89 -13.54 4.19 -3.06
N ILE A 90 -14.69 4.66 -2.59
CA ILE A 90 -15.94 3.87 -2.52
C ILE A 90 -16.40 3.46 -3.92
N LYS A 91 -16.39 4.39 -4.89
CA LYS A 91 -16.77 4.09 -6.28
C LYS A 91 -15.85 3.04 -6.89
N VAL A 92 -14.54 3.21 -6.76
CA VAL A 92 -13.54 2.23 -7.24
C VAL A 92 -13.77 0.85 -6.58
N ASN A 93 -13.96 0.80 -5.26
CA ASN A 93 -14.19 -0.46 -4.55
C ASN A 93 -15.46 -1.20 -5.00
N ARG A 94 -16.54 -0.47 -5.31
CA ARG A 94 -17.79 -1.04 -5.84
C ARG A 94 -17.63 -1.48 -7.29
N LEU A 95 -17.03 -0.63 -8.11
CA LEU A 95 -16.80 -0.90 -9.53
C LEU A 95 -16.04 -2.20 -9.78
N THR A 96 -15.06 -2.52 -8.94
CA THR A 96 -14.26 -3.75 -9.05
C THR A 96 -14.99 -5.03 -8.61
N ARG A 97 -16.31 -4.94 -8.34
CA ARG A 97 -17.23 -6.05 -8.04
C ARG A 97 -18.48 -6.01 -8.94
N LEU A 98 -18.36 -5.32 -10.07
CA LEU A 98 -19.42 -5.08 -11.04
C LEU A 98 -18.94 -5.38 -12.46
N LEU A 99 -17.78 -6.02 -12.61
CA LEU A 99 -17.27 -6.43 -13.92
C LEU A 99 -17.84 -7.79 -14.34
N ASP A 100 -18.36 -8.58 -13.40
CA ASP A 100 -19.23 -9.73 -13.65
C ASP A 100 -20.45 -9.78 -12.71
N ASP A 101 -21.18 -10.91 -12.71
CA ASP A 101 -22.45 -11.08 -11.99
C ASP A 101 -22.30 -11.55 -10.53
N ASP A 102 -21.07 -11.80 -10.06
CA ASP A 102 -20.79 -12.32 -8.72
C ASP A 102 -20.43 -11.21 -7.71
N PRO A 103 -20.47 -11.48 -6.38
CA PRO A 103 -20.26 -10.46 -5.36
C PRO A 103 -18.77 -10.21 -5.00
N TYR A 104 -17.84 -10.94 -5.61
CA TYR A 104 -16.41 -10.92 -5.30
C TYR A 104 -15.66 -9.88 -6.14
N GLY A 105 -14.38 -9.68 -5.81
CA GLY A 105 -13.55 -8.76 -6.56
C GLY A 105 -13.12 -9.37 -7.90
N ASP A 106 -13.40 -8.66 -8.99
CA ASP A 106 -13.12 -9.07 -10.37
C ASP A 106 -11.66 -8.85 -10.80
N THR A 107 -10.93 -8.04 -10.03
CA THR A 107 -9.57 -7.60 -10.36
C THR A 107 -8.78 -7.24 -9.11
N ILE A 108 -7.45 -7.46 -9.13
CA ILE A 108 -6.56 -6.98 -8.08
C ILE A 108 -6.26 -5.51 -8.36
N TRP A 109 -6.63 -4.61 -7.46
CA TRP A 109 -6.59 -3.18 -7.76
C TRP A 109 -5.86 -2.34 -6.72
N GLY A 110 -5.48 -1.14 -7.14
CA GLY A 110 -4.95 -0.09 -6.28
C GLY A 110 -5.06 1.29 -6.92
N ILE A 111 -5.01 2.33 -6.09
CA ILE A 111 -4.97 3.72 -6.55
C ILE A 111 -3.50 4.18 -6.57
N VAL A 112 -3.03 4.62 -7.73
CA VAL A 112 -1.69 5.20 -7.90
C VAL A 112 -1.81 6.71 -7.76
N THR A 113 -1.45 7.21 -6.58
CA THR A 113 -1.44 8.63 -6.23
C THR A 113 -0.15 9.00 -5.48
N GLY A 114 -0.04 10.23 -5.01
CA GLY A 114 1.08 10.74 -4.23
C GLY A 114 0.81 12.18 -3.79
N TYR A 115 1.69 12.76 -2.97
CA TYR A 115 1.56 14.17 -2.57
C TYR A 115 1.48 15.12 -3.78
N ASP A 116 2.22 14.78 -4.83
CA ASP A 116 2.18 15.40 -6.14
C ASP A 116 2.48 14.34 -7.24
N ALA A 117 2.43 14.76 -8.51
CA ALA A 117 2.74 13.89 -9.64
C ALA A 117 4.19 13.34 -9.59
N LYS A 118 5.14 14.10 -9.03
CA LYS A 118 6.54 13.66 -8.90
C LYS A 118 6.66 12.51 -7.91
N ASN A 119 5.94 12.56 -6.79
CA ASN A 119 5.86 11.49 -5.82
C ASN A 119 5.15 10.26 -6.41
N ALA A 120 3.99 10.43 -7.06
CA ALA A 120 3.29 9.35 -7.74
C ALA A 120 4.16 8.67 -8.81
N LYS A 121 4.94 9.45 -9.56
CA LYS A 121 5.91 8.94 -10.54
C LYS A 121 6.97 8.04 -9.90
N LYS A 122 7.47 8.38 -8.71
CA LYS A 122 8.43 7.52 -7.97
C LYS A 122 7.80 6.19 -7.59
N ILE A 123 6.53 6.20 -7.18
CA ILE A 123 5.78 4.99 -6.83
C ILE A 123 5.58 4.12 -8.07
N ALA A 124 5.06 4.68 -9.16
CA ALA A 124 4.87 3.95 -10.42
C ALA A 124 6.18 3.39 -11.02
N SER A 125 7.29 4.11 -10.83
CA SER A 125 8.62 3.71 -11.30
C SER A 125 9.27 2.59 -10.48
N ALA A 126 8.72 2.22 -9.32
CA ALA A 126 9.30 1.13 -8.51
C ALA A 126 9.28 -0.18 -9.32
N ASN A 127 10.46 -0.68 -9.70
CA ASN A 127 10.60 -1.83 -10.61
C ASN A 127 11.30 -3.03 -9.99
N GLN A 128 11.78 -2.89 -8.75
CA GLN A 128 12.31 -3.99 -7.96
C GLN A 128 11.23 -4.52 -7.02
N PRO A 129 11.15 -5.84 -6.81
CA PRO A 129 10.32 -6.39 -5.74
C PRO A 129 10.72 -5.77 -4.39
N LEU A 130 9.73 -5.37 -3.60
CA LEU A 130 9.96 -4.95 -2.22
C LEU A 130 10.11 -6.20 -1.35
N ILE A 131 11.37 -6.60 -1.10
CA ILE A 131 11.66 -7.71 -0.20
C ILE A 131 11.69 -7.19 1.23
N ILE A 132 10.75 -7.67 2.05
CA ILE A 132 10.60 -7.23 3.45
C ILE A 132 11.48 -8.11 4.33
N ASN A 133 12.64 -7.60 4.74
CA ASN A 133 13.56 -8.28 5.66
C ASN A 133 13.45 -7.74 7.08
N ARG A 134 13.29 -6.42 7.23
CA ARG A 134 13.16 -5.71 8.51
C ARG A 134 11.79 -5.07 8.68
N VAL A 135 11.02 -5.57 9.65
CA VAL A 135 9.77 -4.94 10.07
C VAL A 135 9.99 -4.04 11.27
N VAL A 136 9.36 -2.87 11.26
CA VAL A 136 9.23 -2.00 12.44
C VAL A 136 7.76 -1.79 12.71
N ALA A 137 7.33 -1.91 13.96
CA ALA A 137 5.92 -1.70 14.30
C ALA A 137 5.72 -0.95 15.61
N ALA A 138 4.59 -0.27 15.72
CA ALA A 138 4.09 0.27 16.97
C ALA A 138 2.84 -0.50 17.43
N THR A 139 2.79 -1.77 17.08
CA THR A 139 1.81 -2.76 17.51
C THR A 139 2.46 -4.14 17.42
N SER A 140 1.88 -5.14 18.07
CA SER A 140 2.45 -6.49 18.05
C SER A 140 2.42 -7.07 16.64
N VAL A 141 3.56 -7.57 16.18
CA VAL A 141 3.68 -8.31 14.92
C VAL A 141 4.47 -9.61 15.14
N PRO A 142 4.18 -10.68 14.38
CA PRO A 142 4.91 -11.94 14.45
C PRO A 142 6.31 -11.79 13.81
N LEU A 143 7.33 -11.51 14.64
CA LEU A 143 8.71 -11.28 14.20
C LEU A 143 9.38 -12.51 13.57
N GLU A 144 8.81 -13.71 13.75
CA GLU A 144 9.29 -14.97 13.18
C GLU A 144 9.34 -14.97 11.65
N TYR A 145 8.45 -14.21 10.98
CA TYR A 145 8.37 -14.13 9.52
C TYR A 145 9.39 -13.20 8.87
N PHE A 146 10.18 -12.47 9.66
CA PHE A 146 11.14 -11.48 9.18
C PHE A 146 12.57 -11.88 9.55
N THR A 147 13.56 -11.46 8.77
CA THR A 147 14.98 -11.68 9.11
C THR A 147 15.34 -10.98 10.41
N GLU A 148 14.85 -9.76 10.58
CA GLU A 148 14.99 -8.94 11.78
C GLU A 148 13.77 -8.03 11.95
N GLY A 149 13.64 -7.42 13.12
CA GLY A 149 12.60 -6.42 13.34
C GLY A 149 12.43 -6.04 14.79
N ILE A 150 11.63 -5.01 15.02
CA ILE A 150 11.32 -4.51 16.34
C ILE A 150 9.88 -4.02 16.37
N TRP A 151 9.19 -4.26 17.48
CA TRP A 151 7.94 -3.59 17.73
C TRP A 151 7.82 -3.03 19.13
N TYR A 152 7.17 -1.88 19.23
CA TYR A 152 6.92 -1.14 20.46
C TYR A 152 5.45 -1.32 20.84
N SER A 153 5.17 -1.62 22.11
CA SER A 153 3.80 -1.86 22.55
C SER A 153 2.98 -0.56 22.59
N GLU A 154 1.81 -0.55 21.95
CA GLU A 154 0.82 0.52 22.10
C GLU A 154 0.03 0.41 23.41
N VAL A 155 0.06 -0.74 24.11
CA VAL A 155 -0.73 -0.99 25.34
C VAL A 155 0.09 -1.09 26.63
N LYS A 156 1.41 -1.34 26.55
CA LYS A 156 2.28 -1.48 27.72
C LYS A 156 3.49 -0.54 27.60
N ALA A 157 3.52 0.48 28.45
CA ALA A 157 4.63 1.43 28.50
C ALA A 157 5.98 0.74 28.75
N GLY A 158 7.02 1.21 28.04
CA GLY A 158 8.40 0.73 28.19
C GLY A 158 8.66 -0.70 27.71
N PHE A 159 7.72 -1.29 26.97
CA PHE A 159 7.82 -2.66 26.45
C PHE A 159 8.02 -2.67 24.94
N ALA A 160 9.00 -3.45 24.49
CA ALA A 160 9.18 -3.80 23.09
C ALA A 160 9.65 -5.25 22.92
N MET A 161 9.49 -5.79 21.72
CA MET A 161 10.11 -7.03 21.29
C MET A 161 11.06 -6.75 20.14
N GLU A 162 12.24 -7.36 20.15
CA GLU A 162 13.23 -7.24 19.09
C GLU A 162 13.62 -8.64 18.60
N LYS A 163 13.89 -8.76 17.30
CA LYS A 163 14.57 -9.89 16.68
C LYS A 163 15.75 -9.37 15.87
N LYS A 164 16.95 -9.90 16.15
CA LYS A 164 18.14 -9.70 15.32
C LYS A 164 18.33 -10.87 14.35
N PRO A 165 19.12 -10.71 13.27
CA PRO A 165 19.37 -11.79 12.32
C PRO A 165 19.89 -13.06 12.99
N GLY A 166 19.23 -14.19 12.74
CA GLY A 166 19.59 -15.49 13.31
C GLY A 166 19.19 -15.70 14.77
N GLU A 167 18.56 -14.72 15.42
CA GLU A 167 18.08 -14.81 16.80
C GLU A 167 16.56 -15.07 16.88
N SER A 168 16.11 -15.55 18.04
CA SER A 168 14.68 -15.60 18.36
C SER A 168 14.20 -14.24 18.89
N PRO A 169 12.94 -13.86 18.66
CA PRO A 169 12.36 -12.65 19.26
C PRO A 169 12.53 -12.63 20.78
N ARG A 170 12.95 -11.50 21.33
CA ARG A 170 13.17 -11.30 22.76
C ARG A 170 12.57 -9.98 23.23
N GLN A 171 12.12 -9.96 24.49
CA GLN A 171 11.68 -8.74 25.13
C GLN A 171 12.87 -7.82 25.40
N ILE A 172 12.65 -6.52 25.21
CA ILE A 172 13.55 -5.46 25.64
C ILE A 172 12.77 -4.38 26.39
N GLU A 173 13.48 -3.66 27.26
CA GLU A 173 12.98 -2.45 27.91
C GLU A 173 13.39 -1.23 27.09
N VAL A 174 12.46 -0.28 26.97
CA VAL A 174 12.63 0.96 26.22
C VAL A 174 12.07 2.13 27.03
N PRO A 175 12.39 3.39 26.70
CA PRO A 175 11.72 4.54 27.29
C PRO A 175 10.21 4.47 27.09
N VAL A 176 9.44 5.10 28.00
CA VAL A 176 7.98 5.21 27.87
C VAL A 176 7.60 5.95 26.59
N ASP A 177 8.33 7.02 26.28
CA ASP A 177 8.17 7.75 25.02
C ASP A 177 9.03 7.09 23.94
N THR A 178 8.38 6.47 22.96
CA THR A 178 9.03 5.76 21.87
C THR A 178 9.10 6.57 20.58
N THR A 179 8.69 7.85 20.62
CA THR A 179 8.63 8.73 19.44
C THR A 179 9.96 8.82 18.71
N LYS A 180 11.04 9.13 19.45
CA LYS A 180 12.37 9.26 18.83
C LYS A 180 12.87 7.95 18.26
N LEU A 181 12.60 6.83 18.93
CA LEU A 181 12.97 5.50 18.46
C LEU A 181 12.27 5.16 17.14
N LEU A 182 10.96 5.37 17.06
CA LEU A 182 10.19 5.13 15.82
C LEU A 182 10.60 6.06 14.69
N VAL A 183 10.91 7.33 14.98
CA VAL A 183 11.45 8.28 14.00
C VAL A 183 12.81 7.81 13.47
N ASP A 184 13.69 7.35 14.34
CA ASP A 184 15.01 6.85 13.95
C ASP A 184 14.91 5.59 13.09
N GLU A 185 14.00 4.68 13.43
CA GLU A 185 13.70 3.49 12.60
C GLU A 185 13.24 3.85 11.19
N LEU A 186 12.36 4.86 11.05
CA LEU A 186 11.86 5.32 9.76
C LEU A 186 12.91 6.10 8.94
N ASN A 187 13.83 6.77 9.62
CA ASN A 187 14.98 7.39 8.96
C ASN A 187 16.08 6.36 8.65
N GLY A 188 16.00 5.16 9.24
CA GLY A 188 16.90 4.04 9.03
C GLY A 188 16.47 3.08 7.92
N ASN A 189 16.54 1.78 8.20
CA ASN A 189 16.46 0.70 7.22
C ASN A 189 15.17 -0.15 7.30
N ALA A 190 14.10 0.35 7.89
CA ALA A 190 12.80 -0.34 7.90
C ALA A 190 12.30 -0.61 6.46
N ASP A 191 11.97 -1.86 6.14
CA ASP A 191 11.33 -2.25 4.87
C ASP A 191 9.81 -2.17 4.93
N MET A 192 9.27 -2.33 6.14
CA MET A 192 7.85 -2.31 6.42
C MET A 192 7.61 -1.64 7.76
N PHE A 193 6.57 -0.79 7.81
CA PHE A 193 6.10 -0.16 9.03
C PHE A 193 4.66 -0.59 9.33
N VAL A 194 4.36 -0.97 10.57
CA VAL A 194 3.00 -1.41 10.97
C VAL A 194 2.52 -0.60 12.16
N THR A 195 1.30 -0.08 12.06
CA THR A 195 0.69 0.73 13.13
C THR A 195 -0.75 0.33 13.41
N SER A 196 -1.17 0.65 14.63
CA SER A 196 -2.52 0.50 15.14
C SER A 196 -2.80 1.65 16.10
N GLY A 197 -4.01 1.75 16.63
CA GLY A 197 -4.41 2.77 17.59
C GLY A 197 -5.06 4.00 16.95
N HIS A 198 -5.18 5.07 17.75
CA HIS A 198 -5.93 6.25 17.35
C HIS A 198 -5.19 7.07 16.28
N ALA A 199 -5.91 7.41 15.22
CA ALA A 199 -5.41 8.26 14.16
C ALA A 199 -6.52 9.13 13.58
N THR A 200 -6.11 10.24 12.98
CA THR A 200 -6.90 11.15 12.17
C THR A 200 -6.24 11.29 10.80
N GLU A 201 -6.80 12.11 9.92
CA GLU A 201 -6.15 12.49 8.68
C GLU A 201 -4.87 13.34 8.90
N ARG A 202 -4.54 13.74 10.14
CA ARG A 202 -3.42 14.65 10.45
C ARG A 202 -2.42 14.09 11.46
N ASP A 203 -2.79 13.06 12.21
CA ASP A 203 -1.96 12.53 13.27
C ASP A 203 -2.23 11.06 13.58
N TRP A 204 -1.25 10.43 14.23
CA TRP A 204 -1.36 9.09 14.78
C TRP A 204 -0.73 9.05 16.17
N GLN A 205 -1.47 8.52 17.14
CA GLN A 205 -1.04 8.37 18.52
C GLN A 205 -0.28 7.05 18.70
N ILE A 206 0.95 7.12 19.19
CA ILE A 206 1.83 5.94 19.34
C ILE A 206 1.34 5.05 20.48
N GLY A 207 0.90 5.65 21.58
CA GLY A 207 0.35 4.95 22.73
C GLY A 207 -1.17 4.88 22.66
N TYR A 208 -1.73 3.67 22.74
CA TYR A 208 -3.17 3.43 22.82
C TYR A 208 -3.66 3.45 24.27
N ALA A 209 -2.99 2.72 25.18
CA ALA A 209 -3.42 2.58 26.58
C ALA A 209 -2.66 3.49 27.57
N TYR A 210 -1.66 4.24 27.09
CA TYR A 210 -0.83 5.10 27.93
C TYR A 210 -0.37 6.34 27.15
N LYS A 211 0.03 7.38 27.89
CA LYS A 211 0.54 8.62 27.31
C LYS A 211 1.89 8.36 26.64
N ASN A 212 1.96 8.62 25.34
CA ASN A 212 3.16 8.56 24.50
C ASN A 212 3.10 9.76 23.52
N GLY A 213 4.14 9.98 22.74
CA GLY A 213 4.10 10.97 21.67
C GLY A 213 3.24 10.54 20.49
N LEU A 214 3.35 11.29 19.41
CA LEU A 214 2.49 11.13 18.24
C LEU A 214 3.24 11.53 16.96
N PHE A 215 2.80 11.02 15.83
CA PHE A 215 3.23 11.50 14.53
C PHE A 215 2.21 12.49 13.97
N LYS A 216 2.68 13.52 13.27
CA LYS A 216 1.85 14.48 12.55
C LYS A 216 2.29 14.64 11.13
N SER A 217 1.36 15.08 10.29
CA SER A 217 1.62 15.51 8.92
C SER A 217 1.36 16.99 8.72
N GLU A 218 2.19 17.59 7.86
CA GLU A 218 2.02 18.96 7.35
C GLU A 218 2.68 19.07 5.98
N ALA A 219 1.92 19.54 4.97
CA ALA A 219 2.38 19.76 3.60
C ALA A 219 3.23 18.59 3.03
N GLY A 220 2.70 17.37 3.13
CA GLY A 220 3.39 16.16 2.65
C GLY A 220 4.64 15.77 3.44
N SER A 221 4.86 16.35 4.63
CA SER A 221 5.97 16.02 5.54
C SER A 221 5.46 15.36 6.81
N LEU A 222 6.12 14.28 7.23
CA LEU A 222 5.84 13.54 8.46
C LEU A 222 6.87 13.90 9.53
N TYR A 223 6.44 14.02 10.78
CA TYR A 223 7.34 14.24 11.92
C TYR A 223 6.74 13.70 13.22
N GLY A 224 7.61 13.27 14.14
CA GLY A 224 7.22 12.90 15.50
C GLY A 224 7.22 14.10 16.45
N ILE A 225 6.32 14.10 17.43
CA ILE A 225 6.32 15.00 18.58
C ILE A 225 6.35 14.16 19.85
N ASP A 226 7.41 14.32 20.65
CA ASP A 226 7.52 13.63 21.94
C ASP A 226 6.68 14.31 23.04
N LEU A 227 6.65 13.70 24.23
CA LEU A 227 5.92 14.18 25.39
C LEU A 227 6.44 15.52 25.94
N ASN A 228 7.66 15.92 25.57
CA ASN A 228 8.25 17.22 25.91
C ASN A 228 7.95 18.29 24.85
N GLY A 229 7.31 17.93 23.74
CA GLY A 229 7.02 18.82 22.62
C GLY A 229 8.17 18.97 21.62
N ASN A 230 9.23 18.17 21.73
CA ASN A 230 10.32 18.16 20.74
C ASN A 230 9.82 17.56 19.43
N LYS A 231 10.17 18.22 18.32
CA LYS A 231 9.82 17.77 16.97
C LYS A 231 10.98 17.03 16.33
N TYR A 232 10.70 15.88 15.73
CA TYR A 232 11.69 15.07 15.01
C TYR A 232 11.23 14.81 13.57
N PRO A 233 11.94 15.32 12.56
CA PRO A 233 11.53 15.14 11.17
C PRO A 233 11.74 13.69 10.71
N ILE A 234 10.81 13.20 9.88
CA ILE A 234 10.92 11.92 9.18
C ILE A 234 11.12 12.21 7.70
N HIS A 235 12.33 11.94 7.22
CA HIS A 235 12.71 12.13 5.83
C HIS A 235 13.60 10.98 5.37
N SER A 236 13.06 10.12 4.51
CA SER A 236 13.77 8.96 4.00
C SER A 236 13.36 8.64 2.57
N SER A 237 14.35 8.33 1.74
CA SER A 237 14.16 7.90 0.35
C SER A 237 14.02 6.39 0.20
N ARG A 238 14.19 5.62 1.29
CA ARG A 238 14.08 4.16 1.27
C ARG A 238 12.63 3.75 1.01
N GLN A 239 12.42 3.06 -0.11
CA GLN A 239 11.13 2.48 -0.47
C GLN A 239 10.70 1.46 0.59
N ARG A 240 9.45 1.57 1.05
CA ARG A 240 8.89 0.66 2.06
C ARG A 240 7.39 0.47 1.89
N VAL A 241 6.89 -0.54 2.61
CA VAL A 241 5.46 -0.79 2.79
C VAL A 241 4.98 -0.18 4.11
N TYR A 242 3.79 0.40 4.13
CA TYR A 242 3.15 0.87 5.36
C TYR A 242 1.79 0.19 5.55
N LEU A 243 1.61 -0.52 6.66
CA LEU A 243 0.36 -1.18 7.03
C LEU A 243 -0.24 -0.56 8.32
N PRO A 244 -1.09 0.46 8.21
CA PRO A 244 -1.88 1.00 9.31
C PRO A 244 -3.10 0.14 9.65
N VAL A 245 -2.85 -1.12 10.02
CA VAL A 245 -3.86 -2.19 10.16
C VAL A 245 -4.97 -1.87 11.17
N GLY A 246 -4.67 -1.06 12.19
CA GLY A 246 -5.61 -0.70 13.25
C GLY A 246 -6.00 0.78 13.29
N ASN A 247 -5.56 1.60 12.32
CA ASN A 247 -5.77 3.03 12.39
C ASN A 247 -7.02 3.51 11.65
N CYS A 248 -7.78 4.38 12.29
CA CYS A 248 -8.83 5.17 11.64
C CYS A 248 -8.23 6.09 10.56
N LEU A 249 -8.94 6.27 9.44
CA LEU A 249 -8.75 7.39 8.50
C LEU A 249 -7.36 7.49 7.83
N MET A 250 -6.45 6.53 8.03
CA MET A 250 -5.08 6.60 7.50
C MET A 250 -5.02 6.55 5.97
N GLY A 251 -6.06 6.04 5.31
CA GLY A 251 -6.20 6.07 3.85
C GLY A 251 -7.03 7.25 3.34
N HIS A 252 -7.61 8.08 4.23
CA HIS A 252 -8.46 9.19 3.82
C HIS A 252 -7.62 10.41 3.43
N ILE A 253 -7.69 10.79 2.15
CA ILE A 253 -7.08 12.01 1.65
C ILE A 253 -8.17 13.09 1.53
N ASP A 254 -8.18 14.02 2.48
CA ASP A 254 -9.10 15.16 2.54
C ASP A 254 -8.39 16.50 2.25
N GLY A 255 -7.12 16.44 1.82
CA GLY A 255 -6.30 17.61 1.50
C GLY A 255 -4.80 17.32 1.55
N SER A 256 -3.98 18.33 1.23
CA SER A 256 -2.52 18.21 1.15
C SER A 256 -1.83 17.89 2.49
N ASN A 257 -2.52 18.11 3.61
CA ASN A 257 -2.04 17.77 4.95
C ASN A 257 -2.41 16.34 5.38
N ALA A 258 -3.09 15.56 4.53
CA ALA A 258 -3.41 14.17 4.81
C ALA A 258 -2.14 13.36 5.13
N ILE A 259 -2.17 12.64 6.25
CA ILE A 259 -1.04 11.86 6.73
C ILE A 259 -0.65 10.74 5.76
N ALA A 260 -1.60 10.20 4.99
CA ALA A 260 -1.34 9.28 3.89
C ALA A 260 -0.32 9.84 2.89
N LEU A 261 -0.49 11.10 2.49
CA LEU A 261 0.42 11.77 1.54
C LEU A 261 1.79 12.03 2.16
N ALA A 262 1.85 12.34 3.47
CA ALA A 262 3.12 12.52 4.18
C ALA A 262 3.91 11.20 4.28
N TRP A 263 3.24 10.08 4.53
CA TRP A 263 3.85 8.76 4.49
C TRP A 263 4.46 8.45 3.11
N MET A 264 3.72 8.72 2.04
CA MET A 264 4.19 8.50 0.66
C MET A 264 5.36 9.42 0.27
N ASN A 265 5.32 10.68 0.72
CA ASN A 265 6.25 11.69 0.23
C ASN A 265 7.53 11.82 1.07
N SER A 266 7.41 11.82 2.41
CA SER A 266 8.57 12.02 3.29
C SER A 266 9.09 10.75 3.93
N ALA A 267 8.24 9.73 4.12
CA ALA A 267 8.63 8.46 4.73
C ALA A 267 8.84 7.33 3.70
N GLY A 268 8.98 7.64 2.41
CA GLY A 268 9.36 6.66 1.38
C GLY A 268 8.37 5.51 1.18
N VAL A 269 7.11 5.67 1.61
CA VAL A 269 6.08 4.64 1.41
C VAL A 269 5.70 4.58 -0.07
N VAL A 270 5.82 3.39 -0.64
CA VAL A 270 5.43 3.13 -2.04
C VAL A 270 4.22 2.19 -2.15
N GLN A 271 3.82 1.58 -1.05
CA GLN A 271 2.62 0.77 -0.95
C GLN A 271 2.01 0.88 0.45
N MET A 272 0.71 1.11 0.51
CA MET A 272 -0.05 1.07 1.76
C MET A 272 -1.48 0.61 1.53
N ILE A 273 -2.10 0.11 2.59
CA ILE A 273 -3.54 -0.10 2.69
C ILE A 273 -4.03 0.75 3.87
N GLY A 274 -5.15 1.46 3.73
CA GLY A 274 -5.62 2.33 4.79
C GLY A 274 -7.12 2.52 4.75
N TYR A 275 -7.73 2.68 5.92
CA TYR A 275 -9.14 3.00 6.03
C TYR A 275 -9.42 4.44 5.62
N THR A 276 -10.47 4.66 4.82
CA THR A 276 -10.98 6.00 4.52
C THR A 276 -12.04 6.48 5.50
N VAL A 277 -12.44 5.63 6.46
CA VAL A 277 -13.47 5.85 7.48
C VAL A 277 -12.92 5.53 8.88
N PRO A 278 -13.60 5.94 9.97
CA PRO A 278 -13.30 5.43 11.30
C PRO A 278 -13.42 3.91 11.33
N THR A 279 -12.43 3.24 11.91
CA THR A 279 -12.39 1.79 12.01
C THR A 279 -13.30 1.29 13.12
N TRP A 280 -13.98 0.18 12.84
CA TRP A 280 -14.73 -0.60 13.82
C TRP A 280 -14.04 -1.95 13.90
N PHE A 281 -13.61 -2.36 15.10
CA PHE A 281 -12.81 -3.54 15.41
C PHE A 281 -13.01 -4.75 14.45
N GLY A 282 -12.24 -4.81 13.37
CA GLY A 282 -11.92 -6.03 12.63
C GLY A 282 -12.97 -6.68 11.72
N TYR A 283 -14.18 -6.14 11.54
CA TYR A 283 -15.17 -6.81 10.69
C TYR A 283 -15.03 -6.40 9.20
N MET A 284 -14.43 -7.29 8.40
CA MET A 284 -14.35 -7.27 6.93
C MET A 284 -13.86 -5.98 6.26
N GLY A 285 -13.29 -5.05 7.02
CA GLY A 285 -12.97 -3.71 6.54
C GLY A 285 -11.90 -3.63 5.45
N TRP A 286 -11.21 -4.74 5.16
CA TRP A 286 -10.16 -4.79 4.15
C TRP A 286 -10.60 -5.38 2.81
N GLY A 287 -11.74 -6.09 2.74
CA GLY A 287 -12.32 -6.58 1.48
C GLY A 287 -11.33 -7.24 0.51
N VAL A 288 -10.24 -7.81 1.05
CA VAL A 288 -9.26 -8.65 0.37
C VAL A 288 -9.78 -10.08 0.37
#